data_AF-A0A4R5PF39-F1
#
_entry.id   AF-A0A4R5PF39-F1
#
_cell.length_a   1.000
_cell.length_b   1.000
_cell.length_c   1.000
_cell.angle_alpha   90.00
_cell.angle_beta   90.00
_cell.angle_gamma   90.00
#
_symmetry.space_group_name_H-M   'P 1'
#
loop_
_entity.id
_entity.type
_entity.pdbx_description
1 polymer ?
#
loop_
_entity_poly.entity_id
_entity_poly.type
_entity_poly.pdbx_seq_one_letter_code
_entity_poly.pdbx_strand_id
1 'polypeptide(L)'
;MTKGAQRLLIACAAMLCLMPTSPSRAAAQPPPGFPDLSGLPAVDADQYRSYTGYSFITPDGLVCFGRGRYPYYSVGCAGTTVGSNRAILDMSTYARRDDLPATIYASPVAESPTGVRQLPINHTIQMTADVVCAVVELAITACVLDSSSQTHGFVMSPERNWAF
;
A
#
# COMPACT_ATOMS: atom_id res chain seq x y z
N MET A 1 85.52 -4.46 -7.28
CA MET A 1 85.19 -3.34 -6.39
C MET A 1 83.70 -3.02 -6.55
N THR A 2 82.91 -3.46 -5.57
CA THR A 2 81.68 -2.88 -4.98
C THR A 2 80.55 -2.21 -5.81
N LYS A 3 79.33 -2.56 -5.35
CA LYS A 3 77.98 -1.94 -5.49
C LYS A 3 77.13 -2.47 -6.66
N GLY A 4 75.88 -2.86 -6.47
CA GLY A 4 75.02 -2.84 -5.29
C GLY A 4 73.70 -3.54 -5.63
N ALA A 5 73.15 -4.25 -4.66
CA ALA A 5 71.86 -4.90 -4.74
C ALA A 5 70.73 -3.86 -4.66
N GLN A 6 69.69 -4.00 -5.49
CA GLN A 6 68.39 -3.43 -5.16
C GLN A 6 67.28 -4.36 -5.65
N ARG A 7 66.67 -5.02 -4.66
CA ARG A 7 65.50 -5.89 -4.80
C ARG A 7 64.28 -5.04 -5.16
N LEU A 8 63.54 -5.39 -6.22
CA LEU A 8 62.16 -4.94 -6.41
C LEU A 8 61.24 -6.13 -6.18
N LEU A 9 60.57 -6.15 -5.03
CA LEU A 9 59.42 -7.01 -4.76
C LEU A 9 58.18 -6.32 -5.34
N ILE A 10 57.60 -6.91 -6.39
CA ILE A 10 56.32 -6.47 -6.97
C ILE A 10 55.20 -7.11 -6.15
N ALA A 11 54.49 -6.32 -5.36
CA ALA A 11 53.28 -6.74 -4.67
C ALA A 11 52.07 -6.52 -5.60
N CYS A 12 51.47 -7.61 -6.10
CA CYS A 12 50.18 -7.57 -6.80
C CYS A 12 49.05 -7.41 -5.78
N ALA A 13 48.48 -6.21 -5.67
CA ALA A 13 47.26 -5.97 -4.93
C ALA A 13 46.04 -6.42 -5.77
N ALA A 14 45.34 -7.46 -5.32
CA ALA A 14 44.06 -7.87 -5.88
C ALA A 14 42.99 -6.82 -5.55
N MET A 15 42.48 -6.15 -6.58
CA MET A 15 41.44 -5.13 -6.46
C MET A 15 40.08 -5.83 -6.43
N LEU A 16 39.53 -6.08 -5.23
CA LEU A 16 38.16 -6.56 -5.06
C LEU A 16 37.19 -5.41 -5.38
N CYS A 17 36.43 -5.56 -6.47
CA CYS A 17 35.31 -4.68 -6.81
C CYS A 17 34.20 -4.84 -5.77
N LEU A 18 34.12 -3.89 -4.82
CA LEU A 18 32.94 -3.70 -3.97
C LEU A 18 31.79 -3.18 -4.84
N MET A 19 30.90 -4.07 -5.25
CA MET A 19 29.61 -3.67 -5.82
C MET A 19 28.75 -3.11 -4.68
N PRO A 20 28.31 -1.84 -4.72
CA PRO A 20 27.42 -1.32 -3.71
C PRO A 20 26.06 -2.01 -3.84
N THR A 21 25.76 -2.93 -2.92
CA THR A 21 24.39 -3.40 -2.70
C THR A 21 23.62 -2.21 -2.12
N SER A 22 22.84 -1.52 -2.96
CA SER A 22 21.87 -0.54 -2.46
C SER A 22 20.92 -1.28 -1.51
N PRO A 23 20.82 -0.90 -0.23
CA PRO A 23 19.85 -1.52 0.66
C PRO A 23 18.46 -1.20 0.12
N SER A 24 17.67 -2.23 -0.18
CA SER A 24 16.23 -2.07 -0.39
C SER A 24 15.70 -1.36 0.85
N ARG A 25 15.19 -0.15 0.67
CA ARG A 25 14.62 0.64 1.76
C ARG A 25 13.41 -0.14 2.27
N ALA A 26 13.49 -0.64 3.50
CA ALA A 26 12.37 -1.30 4.12
C ALA A 26 11.25 -0.26 4.30
N ALA A 27 10.11 -0.56 3.72
CA ALA A 27 8.83 0.04 4.07
C ALA A 27 8.63 0.09 5.59
N ALA A 28 7.97 1.13 6.08
CA ALA A 28 7.60 1.17 7.48
C ALA A 28 6.55 0.06 7.75
N GLN A 29 6.75 -0.74 8.79
CA GLN A 29 5.75 -1.74 9.13
C GLN A 29 4.44 -1.04 9.56
N PRO A 30 3.26 -1.54 9.15
CA PRO A 30 1.99 -1.05 9.67
C PRO A 30 1.96 -1.08 11.21
N PRO A 31 1.24 -0.16 11.86
CA PRO A 31 1.17 -0.11 13.31
C PRO A 31 0.54 -1.38 13.90
N PRO A 32 0.82 -1.69 15.18
CA PRO A 32 0.21 -2.84 15.86
C PRO A 32 -1.33 -2.82 15.76
N GLY A 33 -1.92 -3.97 15.42
CA GLY A 33 -3.37 -4.11 15.23
C GLY A 33 -3.84 -3.94 13.79
N PHE A 34 -2.97 -3.55 12.85
CA PHE A 34 -3.27 -3.68 11.42
C PHE A 34 -3.31 -5.17 11.02
N PRO A 35 -4.31 -5.63 10.25
CA PRO A 35 -4.37 -7.02 9.79
C PRO A 35 -3.16 -7.42 8.94
N ASP A 36 -2.64 -8.63 9.14
CA ASP A 36 -1.61 -9.18 8.25
C ASP A 36 -2.23 -9.61 6.92
N LEU A 37 -1.79 -8.98 5.84
CA LEU A 37 -2.29 -9.25 4.49
C LEU A 37 -1.40 -10.24 3.72
N SER A 38 -0.21 -10.56 4.22
CA SER A 38 0.84 -11.26 3.46
C SER A 38 0.51 -12.72 3.15
N GLY A 39 -0.37 -13.35 3.94
CA GLY A 39 -0.82 -14.73 3.73
C GLY A 39 -2.10 -14.88 2.90
N LEU A 40 -2.72 -13.77 2.48
CA LEU A 40 -3.99 -13.81 1.77
C LEU A 40 -3.78 -13.97 0.26
N PRO A 41 -4.51 -14.87 -0.42
CA PRO A 41 -4.47 -14.99 -1.88
C PRO A 41 -4.90 -13.69 -2.56
N ALA A 42 -4.13 -13.28 -3.57
CA ALA A 42 -4.47 -12.13 -4.42
C ALA A 42 -5.41 -12.54 -5.55
N VAL A 43 -6.43 -11.72 -5.79
CA VAL A 43 -7.26 -11.82 -7.01
C VAL A 43 -6.55 -11.18 -8.20
N ASP A 44 -7.03 -11.51 -9.40
CA ASP A 44 -6.66 -10.80 -10.63
C ASP A 44 -7.29 -9.39 -10.62
N ALA A 45 -6.46 -8.37 -10.40
CA ALA A 45 -6.89 -6.98 -10.28
C ALA A 45 -7.52 -6.41 -11.56
N ASP A 46 -7.22 -6.97 -12.74
CA ASP A 46 -7.80 -6.49 -14.00
C ASP A 46 -9.31 -6.77 -14.08
N GLN A 47 -9.82 -7.76 -13.35
CA GLN A 47 -11.25 -8.05 -13.23
C GLN A 47 -12.03 -7.00 -12.43
N TYR A 48 -11.32 -6.11 -11.74
CA TYR A 48 -11.86 -5.05 -10.88
C TYR A 48 -11.53 -3.65 -11.42
N ARG A 49 -10.85 -3.58 -12.58
CA ARG A 49 -10.47 -2.35 -13.25
C ARG A 49 -11.66 -1.75 -13.99
N SER A 50 -11.79 -0.43 -13.89
CA SER A 50 -12.69 0.43 -14.66
C SER A 50 -11.89 1.54 -15.34
N TYR A 51 -12.54 2.32 -16.22
CA TYR A 51 -11.93 3.52 -16.82
C TYR A 51 -11.41 4.51 -15.77
N THR A 52 -12.05 4.55 -14.59
CA THR A 52 -11.76 5.51 -13.52
C THR A 52 -10.78 5.04 -12.45
N GLY A 53 -10.29 3.80 -12.54
CA GLY A 53 -9.45 3.16 -11.51
C GLY A 53 -9.95 1.78 -11.14
N TYR A 54 -9.75 1.35 -9.90
CA TYR A 54 -10.21 0.04 -9.40
C TYR A 54 -11.40 0.21 -8.50
N SER A 55 -12.29 -0.77 -8.48
CA SER A 55 -13.41 -0.79 -7.55
C SER A 55 -13.81 -2.22 -7.21
N PHE A 56 -14.18 -2.45 -5.95
CA PHE A 56 -14.77 -3.71 -5.51
C PHE A 56 -15.86 -3.45 -4.48
N ILE A 57 -16.77 -4.41 -4.31
CA ILE A 57 -17.68 -4.43 -3.16
C ILE A 57 -17.24 -5.49 -2.16
N THR A 58 -17.42 -5.21 -0.88
CA THR A 58 -17.23 -6.19 0.19
C THR A 58 -18.52 -6.98 0.41
N PRO A 59 -18.47 -8.18 1.00
CA PRO A 59 -19.68 -8.96 1.30
C PRO A 59 -20.65 -8.26 2.26
N ASP A 60 -20.15 -7.39 3.13
CA ASP A 60 -20.94 -6.56 4.03
C ASP A 60 -21.40 -5.24 3.38
N GLY A 61 -21.12 -5.01 2.09
CA GLY A 61 -21.74 -3.94 1.30
C GLY A 61 -20.98 -2.61 1.27
N LEU A 62 -19.72 -2.57 1.69
CA LEU A 62 -18.84 -1.43 1.39
C LEU A 62 -18.48 -1.44 -0.10
N VAL A 63 -18.51 -0.27 -0.73
CA VAL A 63 -17.94 -0.03 -2.04
C VAL A 63 -16.56 0.60 -1.83
N CYS A 64 -15.53 -0.13 -2.21
CA CYS A 64 -14.15 0.31 -2.12
C CYS A 64 -13.60 0.69 -3.49
N PHE A 65 -12.71 1.68 -3.53
CA PHE A 65 -12.17 2.21 -4.77
C PHE A 65 -10.73 2.69 -4.62
N GLY A 66 -10.02 2.69 -5.74
CA GLY A 66 -8.74 3.37 -5.93
C GLY A 66 -8.81 4.19 -7.21
N ARG A 67 -8.78 5.53 -7.12
CA ARG A 67 -9.09 6.44 -8.23
C ARG A 67 -8.08 7.59 -8.32
N GLY A 68 -8.04 8.21 -9.49
CA GLY A 68 -7.15 9.33 -9.76
C GLY A 68 -5.83 8.89 -10.39
N ARG A 69 -4.86 9.80 -10.39
CA ARG A 69 -3.51 9.56 -10.90
C ARG A 69 -2.53 10.24 -9.98
N TYR A 70 -1.32 9.70 -9.93
CA TYR A 70 -0.18 10.34 -9.27
C TYR A 70 -0.09 11.85 -9.66
N PRO A 71 -0.01 12.79 -8.69
CA PRO A 71 0.04 12.59 -7.22
C PRO A 71 -1.33 12.40 -6.53
N TYR A 72 -2.44 12.74 -7.17
CA TYR A 72 -3.79 12.76 -6.59
C TYR A 72 -4.53 11.40 -6.56
N TYR A 73 -3.84 10.29 -6.25
CA TYR A 73 -4.46 8.96 -6.25
C TYR A 73 -5.13 8.65 -4.90
N SER A 74 -6.45 8.61 -4.82
CA SER A 74 -7.21 8.32 -3.59
C SER A 74 -7.59 6.85 -3.48
N VAL A 75 -7.67 6.36 -2.24
CA VAL A 75 -8.16 5.02 -1.90
C VAL A 75 -9.24 5.17 -0.81
N GLY A 76 -10.32 4.42 -0.87
CA GLY A 76 -11.35 4.54 0.16
C GLY A 76 -12.42 3.46 0.08
N CYS A 77 -13.25 3.41 1.10
CA CYS A 77 -14.42 2.53 1.21
C CYS A 77 -15.63 3.29 1.77
N ALA A 78 -16.80 3.06 1.17
CA ALA A 78 -18.05 3.74 1.51
C ALA A 78 -19.23 2.76 1.49
N GLY A 79 -20.12 2.79 2.49
CA GLY A 79 -21.31 1.92 2.53
C GLY A 79 -22.26 2.25 3.67
N THR A 80 -23.46 1.66 3.64
CA THR A 80 -24.57 1.93 4.59
C THR A 80 -24.73 0.87 5.68
N THR A 81 -23.99 -0.23 5.61
CA THR A 81 -24.12 -1.35 6.54
C THR A 81 -23.23 -1.12 7.76
N VAL A 82 -23.90 -0.88 8.89
CA VAL A 82 -23.40 -0.74 10.28
C VAL A 82 -22.34 0.36 10.50
N GLY A 83 -22.81 1.55 10.89
CA GLY A 83 -21.98 2.57 11.56
C GLY A 83 -20.99 3.38 10.70
N SER A 84 -20.90 3.13 9.40
CA SER A 84 -19.85 3.74 8.58
C SER A 84 -20.18 5.15 8.07
N ASN A 85 -19.72 6.14 8.84
CA ASN A 85 -19.11 7.34 8.27
C ASN A 85 -18.02 6.86 7.30
N ARG A 86 -18.19 7.15 6.01
CA ARG A 86 -17.30 6.70 4.93
C ARG A 86 -15.85 6.95 5.29
N ALA A 87 -14.97 6.00 5.03
CA ALA A 87 -13.54 6.28 5.09
C ALA A 87 -13.05 6.53 3.67
N ILE A 88 -12.82 7.80 3.37
CA ILE A 88 -12.00 8.15 2.22
C ILE A 88 -10.61 8.50 2.74
N LEU A 89 -9.59 7.81 2.23
CA LEU A 89 -8.22 8.26 2.30
C LEU A 89 -7.93 9.09 1.06
N ASP A 90 -8.08 10.41 1.19
CA ASP A 90 -7.94 11.35 0.08
C ASP A 90 -6.51 11.89 -0.06
N MET A 91 -5.69 11.13 -0.77
CA MET A 91 -4.35 11.57 -1.09
C MET A 91 -4.30 12.81 -2.00
N SER A 92 -5.40 13.36 -2.53
CA SER A 92 -5.31 14.60 -3.30
C SER A 92 -4.85 15.79 -2.45
N THR A 93 -5.07 15.72 -1.13
CA THR A 93 -4.56 16.68 -0.13
C THR A 93 -3.30 16.16 0.60
N TYR A 94 -3.12 14.84 0.73
CA TYR A 94 -2.00 14.21 1.47
C TYR A 94 -0.83 13.74 0.61
N ALA A 95 -0.96 13.74 -0.71
CA ALA A 95 0.13 13.36 -1.60
C ALA A 95 1.23 14.42 -1.55
N ARG A 96 2.26 14.13 -0.76
CA ARG A 96 3.60 14.73 -0.77
C ARG A 96 3.83 16.02 0.01
N ARG A 97 3.16 16.20 1.14
CA ARG A 97 3.92 16.71 2.29
C ARG A 97 3.97 15.57 3.28
N ASP A 98 5.14 14.93 3.41
CA ASP A 98 5.47 13.86 4.38
C ASP A 98 5.25 14.27 5.86
N ASP A 99 4.48 15.33 6.12
CA ASP A 99 4.25 15.95 7.42
C ASP A 99 2.80 15.79 7.92
N LEU A 100 1.89 15.19 7.12
CA LEU A 100 0.48 15.03 7.51
C LEU A 100 0.05 13.55 7.52
N PRO A 101 -0.53 13.05 8.62
CA PRO A 101 -1.00 11.67 8.71
C PRO A 101 -2.19 11.41 7.77
N ALA A 102 -2.38 10.15 7.39
CA ALA A 102 -3.61 9.72 6.76
C ALA A 102 -4.79 10.03 7.70
N THR A 103 -5.87 10.60 7.17
CA THR A 103 -7.09 10.82 7.95
C THR A 103 -8.29 10.15 7.31
N ILE A 104 -9.21 9.71 8.17
CA ILE A 104 -10.53 9.21 7.78
C ILE A 104 -11.50 10.39 7.85
N TYR A 105 -12.19 10.65 6.74
CA TYR A 105 -13.32 11.59 6.74
C TYR A 105 -14.52 11.02 6.00
N ALA A 106 -15.71 11.36 6.49
CA ALA A 106 -16.97 11.05 5.84
C ALA A 106 -17.18 11.94 4.61
N SER A 107 -17.43 11.33 3.45
CA SER A 107 -17.85 12.07 2.25
C SER A 107 -19.38 12.05 2.07
N PRO A 108 -20.00 13.00 1.37
CA PRO A 108 -21.46 12.99 1.13
C PRO A 108 -21.92 12.24 -0.13
N VAL A 109 -21.04 11.98 -1.11
CA VAL A 109 -21.32 11.30 -2.41
C VAL A 109 -21.57 9.77 -2.35
N ALA A 110 -22.80 9.24 -2.39
CA ALA A 110 -22.97 7.78 -2.37
C ALA A 110 -22.21 7.08 -3.52
N GLU A 111 -21.47 6.01 -3.21
CA GLU A 111 -20.81 5.17 -4.21
C GLU A 111 -21.80 4.11 -4.71
N SER A 112 -21.95 3.98 -6.04
CA SER A 112 -22.85 2.98 -6.62
C SER A 112 -22.15 1.62 -6.70
N PRO A 113 -22.75 0.54 -6.17
CA PRO A 113 -22.21 -0.82 -6.32
C PRO A 113 -22.48 -1.41 -7.72
N THR A 114 -23.20 -0.70 -8.60
CA THR A 114 -23.65 -1.25 -9.89
C THR A 114 -22.46 -1.59 -10.79
N GLY A 115 -22.40 -2.83 -11.25
CA GLY A 115 -21.31 -3.31 -12.11
C GLY A 115 -19.97 -3.47 -11.39
N VAL A 116 -19.94 -3.31 -10.06
CA VAL A 116 -18.74 -3.50 -9.25
C VAL A 116 -18.68 -4.94 -8.76
N ARG A 117 -17.56 -5.61 -9.01
CA ARG A 117 -17.34 -7.01 -8.62
C ARG A 117 -17.06 -7.11 -7.11
N GLN A 118 -17.56 -8.17 -6.49
CA GLN A 118 -17.25 -8.45 -5.09
C GLN A 118 -15.81 -8.98 -4.93
N LEU A 119 -15.08 -8.47 -3.95
CA LEU A 119 -13.84 -9.09 -3.46
C LEU A 119 -14.22 -10.14 -2.39
N PRO A 120 -13.83 -11.42 -2.55
CA PRO A 120 -14.14 -12.44 -1.54
C PRO A 120 -13.46 -12.15 -0.21
N ILE A 121 -14.01 -12.68 0.89
CA ILE A 121 -13.31 -12.70 2.18
C ILE A 121 -11.98 -13.47 2.06
N ASN A 122 -11.03 -13.17 2.95
CA ASN A 122 -9.68 -13.73 2.94
C ASN A 122 -8.94 -13.54 1.61
N HIS A 123 -9.19 -12.45 0.87
CA HIS A 123 -8.50 -12.16 -0.38
C HIS A 123 -8.00 -10.72 -0.41
N THR A 124 -6.88 -10.53 -1.12
CA THR A 124 -6.31 -9.22 -1.43
C THR A 124 -6.57 -8.82 -2.87
N ILE A 125 -6.50 -7.52 -3.14
CA ILE A 125 -6.40 -6.92 -4.47
C ILE A 125 -5.23 -5.92 -4.47
N GLN A 126 -4.32 -6.09 -5.42
CA GLN A 126 -3.26 -5.13 -5.71
C GLN A 126 -3.77 -4.10 -6.72
N MET A 127 -4.13 -2.90 -6.28
CA MET A 127 -4.68 -1.87 -7.19
C MET A 127 -3.55 -1.15 -7.95
N THR A 128 -2.48 -0.77 -7.27
CA THR A 128 -1.30 -0.15 -7.89
C THR A 128 -0.05 -0.84 -7.39
N ALA A 129 1.15 -0.41 -7.80
CA ALA A 129 2.39 -0.95 -7.23
C ALA A 129 2.47 -0.80 -5.69
N ASP A 130 1.85 0.27 -5.17
CA ASP A 130 2.00 0.67 -3.77
C ASP A 130 0.72 0.41 -2.95
N VAL A 131 -0.39 0.02 -3.57
CA VAL A 131 -1.71 -0.11 -2.91
C VAL A 131 -2.18 -1.54 -2.89
N VAL A 132 -2.39 -2.07 -1.68
CA VAL A 132 -3.05 -3.34 -1.43
C VAL A 132 -4.27 -3.13 -0.55
N CYS A 133 -5.40 -3.70 -0.95
CA CYS A 133 -6.58 -3.80 -0.12
C CYS A 133 -6.96 -5.26 0.10
N ALA A 134 -7.64 -5.55 1.20
CA ALA A 134 -8.14 -6.88 1.53
C ALA A 134 -9.49 -6.83 2.21
N VAL A 135 -10.32 -7.84 1.94
CA VAL A 135 -11.40 -8.23 2.84
C VAL A 135 -10.86 -9.34 3.72
N VAL A 136 -10.50 -9.01 4.95
CA VAL A 136 -9.82 -9.93 5.87
C VAL A 136 -10.82 -10.95 6.42
N GLU A 137 -11.98 -10.47 6.84
CA GLU A 137 -13.12 -11.28 7.27
C GLU A 137 -14.42 -10.58 6.86
N LEU A 138 -15.59 -11.15 7.21
CA LEU A 138 -16.89 -10.72 6.68
C LEU A 138 -17.13 -9.20 6.76
N ALA A 139 -16.67 -8.55 7.83
CA ALA A 139 -16.86 -7.13 8.08
C ALA A 139 -15.56 -6.36 8.34
N ILE A 140 -14.39 -6.96 8.08
CA ILE A 140 -13.11 -6.25 8.21
C ILE A 140 -12.50 -6.04 6.83
N THR A 141 -12.37 -4.77 6.47
CA THR A 141 -11.66 -4.34 5.25
C THR A 141 -10.45 -3.50 5.64
N ALA A 142 -9.30 -3.81 5.07
CA ALA A 142 -8.08 -3.07 5.32
C ALA A 142 -7.40 -2.69 4.00
N CYS A 143 -6.86 -1.48 3.94
CA CYS A 143 -6.02 -1.05 2.83
C CYS A 143 -4.72 -0.48 3.37
N VAL A 144 -3.61 -0.84 2.73
CA VAL A 144 -2.29 -0.30 2.98
C VAL A 144 -1.76 0.33 1.70
N LEU A 145 -1.18 1.51 1.85
CA LEU A 145 -0.40 2.20 0.85
C LEU A 145 1.04 2.24 1.35
N ASP A 146 1.92 1.58 0.64
CA ASP A 146 3.32 1.50 0.99
C ASP A 146 4.17 2.33 0.03
N SER A 147 4.57 3.53 0.47
CA SER A 147 5.39 4.43 -0.35
C SER A 147 6.85 4.40 0.07
N SER A 148 7.74 4.95 -0.77
CA SER A 148 9.18 5.00 -0.48
C SER A 148 9.55 5.79 0.79
N SER A 149 8.68 6.65 1.31
CA SER A 149 8.94 7.50 2.48
C SER A 149 8.14 7.08 3.71
N GLN A 150 6.90 6.61 3.53
CA GLN A 150 5.98 6.30 4.63
C GLN A 150 4.94 5.26 4.21
N THR A 151 4.44 4.52 5.19
CA THR A 151 3.35 3.56 5.02
C THR A 151 2.10 4.15 5.66
N HIS A 152 1.02 4.20 4.88
CA HIS A 152 -0.29 4.66 5.30
C HIS A 152 -1.31 3.54 5.20
N GLY A 153 -2.41 3.68 5.90
CA GLY A 153 -3.49 2.71 5.72
C GLY A 153 -4.72 3.02 6.55
N PHE A 154 -5.73 2.19 6.37
CA PHE A 154 -6.93 2.23 7.18
C PHE A 154 -7.51 0.83 7.37
N VAL A 155 -8.32 0.70 8.42
CA VAL A 155 -9.15 -0.47 8.69
C VAL A 155 -10.59 0.00 8.92
N MET A 156 -11.51 -0.68 8.25
CA MET A 156 -12.95 -0.57 8.45
C MET A 156 -13.42 -1.83 9.16
N SER A 157 -14.10 -1.64 10.29
CA SER A 157 -14.71 -2.73 11.07
C SER A 157 -15.92 -2.22 11.83
N PRO A 158 -16.88 -3.09 12.21
CA PRO A 158 -18.01 -2.70 13.05
C PRO A 158 -17.60 -2.09 14.39
N GLU A 159 -16.47 -2.53 14.95
CA GLU A 159 -15.99 -2.11 16.26
C GLU A 159 -15.27 -0.77 16.21
N ARG A 160 -14.45 -0.55 15.17
CA ARG A 160 -13.61 0.65 15.04
C ARG A 160 -13.10 0.87 13.62
N ASN A 161 -13.37 2.07 13.11
CA ASN A 161 -12.68 2.60 11.94
C ASN A 161 -11.44 3.41 12.38
N TRP A 162 -10.30 3.22 11.72
CA TRP A 162 -9.07 3.96 12.04
C TRP A 162 -8.07 3.98 10.88
N ALA A 163 -7.21 5.00 10.83
CA ALA A 163 -6.15 5.18 9.83
C ALA A 163 -4.83 5.65 10.47
N PHE A 164 -3.75 5.57 9.69
CA PHE A 164 -2.39 5.96 10.05
C PHE A 164 -1.63 6.49 8.83
#